data_AF-A0A7R8X0P4-F1
#
_entry.id   AF-A0A7R8X0P4-F1
#
_cell.length_a   1.000
_cell.length_b   1.000
_cell.length_c   1.000
_cell.angle_alpha   90.00
_cell.angle_beta   90.00
_cell.angle_gamma   90.00
#
_symmetry.space_group_name_H-M   'P 1'
#
loop_
_entity.id
_entity.type
_entity.pdbx_description
1 polymer ?
#
loop_
_entity_poly.entity_id
_entity_poly.type
_entity_poly.pdbx_seq_one_letter_code
_entity_poly.pdbx_strand_id
1 'polypeptide(L)'
;MSGAAVADAGGLGAIEIKAMRDAKYDAKFAVGITAASSTIGPIIPPSLPMVIYGVVAGASIGQLFVAGLIPGLLMALSLMIMVAIMARRKGFGRDQEFVWSVLFATFRRAFLSLLTPLIIVGGILSGAFTPTEAAVAACAWALFLGLIVYRTLTLPRFLRVSFDTIETTAVVLFVVGAASIFAWILTSNRVPEQFAAGLLAISDRPWLILLLINLILLLV
;
A
#
# COMPACT_ATOMS: atom_id res chain seq x y z
N MET A 1 -1.97 -6.29 -4.84
CA MET A 1 -1.70 -5.20 -3.89
C MET A 1 -3.00 -4.86 -3.21
N SER A 2 -3.06 -5.13 -1.92
CA SER A 2 -4.19 -4.86 -1.03
C SER A 2 -4.13 -3.44 -0.43
N GLY A 3 -3.02 -2.73 -0.64
CA GLY A 3 -2.77 -1.43 -0.01
C GLY A 3 -2.46 -1.53 1.49
N ALA A 4 -2.26 -2.76 1.99
CA ALA A 4 -1.95 -3.09 3.38
C ALA A 4 -0.74 -4.02 3.46
N ALA A 5 0.27 -3.65 4.24
CA ALA A 5 1.53 -4.39 4.31
C ALA A 5 1.35 -5.85 4.77
N VAL A 6 0.44 -6.09 5.71
CA VAL A 6 0.17 -7.43 6.27
C VAL A 6 -0.48 -8.34 5.23
N ALA A 7 -1.47 -7.82 4.49
CA ALA A 7 -2.17 -8.59 3.47
C ALA A 7 -1.29 -8.85 2.24
N ASP A 8 -0.43 -7.90 1.85
CA ASP A 8 0.54 -8.11 0.77
C ASP A 8 1.62 -9.14 1.15
N ALA A 9 2.13 -9.10 2.39
CA ALA A 9 3.09 -10.10 2.90
C ALA A 9 2.47 -11.50 3.03
N GLY A 10 1.24 -11.59 3.55
CA GLY A 10 0.55 -12.87 3.74
C GLY A 10 0.03 -13.51 2.46
N GLY A 11 -0.44 -12.70 1.51
CA GLY A 11 -1.02 -13.16 0.24
C GLY A 11 0.02 -13.40 -0.85
N LEU A 12 0.52 -12.33 -1.45
CA LEU A 12 1.52 -12.40 -2.53
C LEU A 12 2.87 -12.87 -2.01
N GLY A 13 3.27 -12.40 -0.83
CA GLY A 13 4.57 -12.72 -0.25
C GLY A 13 4.77 -14.22 -0.01
N ALA A 14 3.73 -14.98 0.36
CA ALA A 14 3.84 -16.43 0.50
C ALA A 14 4.19 -17.13 -0.83
N ILE A 15 3.64 -16.65 -1.95
CA ILE A 15 3.91 -17.17 -3.29
C ILE A 15 5.33 -16.79 -3.72
N GLU A 16 5.74 -15.54 -3.48
CA GLU A 16 7.07 -15.02 -3.81
C GLU A 16 8.17 -15.72 -3.00
N ILE A 17 7.99 -15.88 -1.69
CA ILE A 17 8.93 -16.61 -0.83
C ILE A 17 9.05 -18.06 -1.27
N LYS A 18 7.95 -18.72 -1.62
CA LYS A 18 7.99 -20.08 -2.13
C LYS A 18 8.77 -20.16 -3.44
N ALA A 19 8.47 -19.30 -4.41
CA ALA A 19 9.18 -19.26 -5.70
C ALA A 19 10.69 -19.00 -5.52
N MET A 20 11.07 -18.06 -4.64
CA MET A 20 12.47 -17.79 -4.31
C MET A 20 13.16 -19.00 -3.66
N ARG A 21 12.48 -19.72 -2.76
CA ARG A 21 13.03 -20.94 -2.15
C ARG A 21 13.21 -22.06 -3.17
N ASP A 22 12.24 -22.25 -4.06
CA ASP A 22 12.30 -23.24 -5.13
C ASP A 22 13.47 -22.94 -6.09
N ALA A 23 13.75 -21.65 -6.33
CA ALA A 23 14.93 -21.17 -7.07
C ALA A 23 16.23 -21.10 -6.24
N LYS A 24 16.25 -21.70 -5.03
CA LYS A 24 17.42 -21.84 -4.14
C LYS A 24 17.98 -20.52 -3.58
N TYR A 25 17.18 -19.47 -3.49
CA TYR A 25 17.56 -18.25 -2.78
C TYR A 25 17.61 -18.50 -1.26
N ASP A 26 18.51 -17.79 -0.58
CA ASP A 26 18.60 -17.83 0.88
C ASP A 26 17.27 -17.43 1.54
N ALA A 27 16.81 -18.23 2.51
CA ALA A 27 15.51 -18.01 3.16
C ALA A 27 15.44 -16.68 3.91
N LYS A 28 16.56 -16.23 4.52
CA LYS A 28 16.61 -14.93 5.21
C LYS A 28 16.47 -13.79 4.22
N PHE A 29 17.11 -13.90 3.05
CA PHE A 29 16.95 -12.93 1.97
C PHE A 29 15.51 -12.90 1.45
N ALA A 30 14.92 -14.06 1.14
CA ALA A 30 13.55 -14.16 0.62
C ALA A 30 12.50 -13.56 1.57
N VAL A 31 12.59 -13.87 2.86
CA VAL A 31 11.67 -13.29 3.87
C VAL A 31 11.94 -11.80 4.06
N GLY A 32 13.22 -11.40 4.14
CA GLY A 32 13.61 -10.01 4.36
C GLY A 32 13.16 -9.07 3.24
N ILE A 33 13.34 -9.45 1.97
CA ILE A 33 12.93 -8.60 0.84
C ILE A 33 11.40 -8.53 0.71
N THR A 34 10.70 -9.63 0.97
CA THR A 34 9.24 -9.68 0.94
C THR A 34 8.65 -8.81 2.04
N ALA A 35 9.20 -8.88 3.26
CA ALA A 35 8.78 -8.03 4.38
C ALA A 35 9.10 -6.54 4.14
N ALA A 36 10.26 -6.23 3.56
CA ALA A 36 10.62 -4.85 3.26
C ALA A 36 9.75 -4.26 2.15
N SER A 37 9.52 -5.01 1.07
CA SER A 37 8.71 -4.54 -0.06
C SER A 37 7.22 -4.39 0.27
N SER A 38 6.68 -5.18 1.20
CA SER A 38 5.29 -5.02 1.64
C SER A 38 5.03 -3.67 2.32
N THR A 39 6.06 -3.02 2.88
CA THR A 39 5.95 -1.67 3.46
C THR A 39 5.68 -0.58 2.43
N ILE A 40 5.90 -0.84 1.14
CA ILE A 40 5.56 0.07 0.05
C ILE A 40 4.04 0.12 -0.17
N GLY A 41 3.32 -0.98 0.12
CA GLY A 41 1.87 -1.08 -0.09
C GLY A 41 1.06 0.05 0.56
N PRO A 42 1.30 0.38 1.84
CA PRO A 42 0.71 1.54 2.50
C PRO A 42 1.05 2.91 1.91
N ILE A 43 2.10 3.03 1.08
CA ILE A 43 2.59 4.31 0.55
C ILE A 43 2.10 4.54 -0.88
N ILE A 44 2.11 3.51 -1.73
CA ILE A 44 1.69 3.63 -3.14
C ILE A 44 0.17 3.46 -3.25
N PRO A 45 -0.54 4.38 -3.92
CA PRO A 45 -1.98 4.25 -4.16
C PRO A 45 -2.35 3.02 -5.01
N PRO A 46 -3.47 2.35 -4.73
CA PRO A 46 -4.43 2.60 -3.64
C PRO A 46 -3.89 2.13 -2.27
N SER A 47 -3.97 3.01 -1.25
CA SER A 47 -3.48 2.74 0.11
C SER A 47 -4.61 2.85 1.13
N LEU A 48 -4.82 1.77 1.89
CA LEU A 48 -5.86 1.72 2.92
C LEU A 48 -5.60 2.73 4.06
N PRO A 49 -4.37 2.83 4.63
CA PRO A 49 -4.07 3.86 5.63
C PRO A 49 -4.30 5.30 5.14
N MET A 50 -3.97 5.61 3.88
CA MET A 50 -4.22 6.95 3.31
C MET A 50 -5.71 7.26 3.21
N VAL A 51 -6.53 6.27 2.82
CA VAL A 51 -7.99 6.44 2.74
C VAL A 51 -8.56 6.67 4.14
N ILE A 52 -8.15 5.90 5.13
CA ILE A 52 -8.60 6.07 6.53
C ILE A 52 -8.22 7.45 7.04
N TYR A 53 -6.97 7.86 6.86
CA TYR A 53 -6.51 9.19 7.26
C TYR A 53 -7.30 10.28 6.55
N GLY A 54 -7.52 10.18 5.24
CA GLY A 54 -8.31 11.14 4.48
C GLY A 54 -9.75 11.27 4.99
N VAL A 55 -10.39 10.15 5.34
CA VAL A 55 -11.75 10.15 5.91
C VAL A 55 -11.77 10.77 7.31
N VAL A 56 -10.85 10.35 8.19
CA VAL A 56 -10.83 10.80 9.60
C VAL A 56 -10.39 12.26 9.72
N ALA A 57 -9.37 12.68 8.96
CA ALA A 57 -8.82 14.03 8.98
C ALA A 57 -9.55 15.00 8.04
N GLY A 58 -10.52 14.53 7.25
CA GLY A 58 -11.19 15.34 6.22
C GLY A 58 -10.22 15.81 5.11
N ALA A 59 -9.09 15.13 4.93
CA ALA A 59 -8.10 15.47 3.93
C ALA A 59 -8.46 14.88 2.56
N SER A 60 -8.06 15.55 1.48
CA SER A 60 -8.31 15.07 0.12
C SER A 60 -7.53 13.78 -0.16
N ILE A 61 -8.26 12.67 -0.34
CA ILE A 61 -7.69 11.36 -0.68
C ILE A 61 -6.91 11.42 -2.00
N GLY A 62 -7.40 12.18 -2.99
CA GLY A 62 -6.70 12.39 -4.25
C GLY A 62 -5.34 13.07 -4.07
N GLN A 63 -5.26 14.11 -3.22
CA GLN A 63 -3.99 14.78 -2.91
C GLN A 63 -3.02 13.86 -2.16
N LEU A 64 -3.53 13.06 -1.21
CA LEU A 64 -2.74 12.06 -0.50
C LEU A 64 -2.17 11.02 -1.46
N PHE A 65 -2.94 10.60 -2.46
CA PHE A 65 -2.47 9.65 -3.47
C PHE A 65 -1.34 10.23 -4.33
N VAL A 66 -1.46 11.49 -4.78
CA VAL A 66 -0.35 12.16 -5.51
C VAL A 66 0.87 12.30 -4.61
N ALA A 67 0.69 12.69 -3.35
CA ALA A 67 1.76 12.86 -2.39
C ALA A 67 2.50 11.54 -2.09
N GLY A 68 1.79 10.40 -2.13
CA GLY A 68 2.36 9.06 -1.94
C GLY A 68 3.18 8.52 -3.11
N LEU A 69 2.95 9.02 -4.33
CA LEU A 69 3.55 8.45 -5.53
C LEU A 69 5.08 8.62 -5.55
N ILE A 70 5.57 9.84 -5.29
CA ILE A 70 7.00 10.14 -5.27
C ILE A 70 7.75 9.32 -4.20
N PRO A 71 7.37 9.34 -2.90
CA PRO A 71 8.05 8.55 -1.89
C PRO A 71 7.95 7.05 -2.17
N GLY A 72 6.80 6.56 -2.66
CA GLY A 72 6.65 5.16 -3.05
C GLY A 72 7.59 4.73 -4.17
N LEU A 73 7.74 5.55 -5.21
CA LEU A 73 8.70 5.30 -6.29
C LEU A 73 10.15 5.33 -5.80
N LEU A 74 10.48 6.26 -4.90
CA LEU A 74 11.81 6.32 -4.28
C LEU A 74 12.11 5.06 -3.46
N MET A 75 11.15 4.58 -2.68
CA MET A 75 11.28 3.32 -1.93
C MET A 75 11.47 2.12 -2.87
N ALA A 76 10.66 2.04 -3.92
CA ALA A 76 10.77 0.98 -4.93
C ALA A 76 12.13 0.99 -5.64
N LEU A 77 12.60 2.17 -6.08
CA LEU A 77 13.91 2.35 -6.70
C LEU A 77 15.04 1.96 -5.74
N SER A 78 14.95 2.38 -4.48
CA SER A 78 15.94 2.06 -3.46
C SER A 78 16.03 0.55 -3.20
N LEU A 79 14.89 -0.14 -3.12
CA LEU A 79 14.86 -1.61 -2.99
C LEU A 79 15.39 -2.29 -4.25
N MET A 80 15.04 -1.81 -5.46
CA MET A 80 15.57 -2.37 -6.71
C MET A 80 17.10 -2.25 -6.79
N ILE A 81 17.66 -1.11 -6.42
CA ILE A 81 19.12 -0.90 -6.36
C ILE A 81 19.76 -1.85 -5.33
N MET A 82 19.18 -1.94 -4.14
CA MET A 82 19.66 -2.83 -3.08
C MET A 82 19.68 -4.30 -3.53
N VAL A 83 18.58 -4.77 -4.14
CA VAL A 83 18.46 -6.13 -4.67
C VAL A 83 19.47 -6.37 -5.78
N ALA A 84 19.66 -5.42 -6.70
CA ALA A 84 20.63 -5.54 -7.79
C ALA A 84 22.08 -5.67 -7.28
N ILE A 85 22.45 -4.91 -6.24
CA ILE A 85 23.75 -5.00 -5.58
C ILE A 85 23.88 -6.36 -4.87
N MET A 86 22.86 -6.76 -4.12
CA MET A 86 22.87 -8.01 -3.35
C MET A 86 22.93 -9.24 -4.25
N ALA A 87 22.22 -9.23 -5.38
CA ALA A 87 22.22 -10.32 -6.34
C ALA A 87 23.61 -10.54 -6.97
N ARG A 88 24.31 -9.45 -7.32
CA ARG A 88 25.69 -9.52 -7.79
C ARG A 88 26.66 -10.02 -6.71
N ARG A 89 26.49 -9.56 -5.46
CA ARG A 89 27.37 -9.95 -4.33
C ARG A 89 27.17 -11.40 -3.89
N LYS A 90 25.93 -11.88 -3.85
CA LYS A 90 25.59 -13.25 -3.45
C LYS A 90 25.65 -14.26 -4.60
N GLY A 91 25.91 -13.79 -5.83
CA GLY A 91 26.01 -14.65 -7.01
C GLY A 91 24.70 -15.37 -7.34
N PHE A 92 23.55 -14.74 -7.10
CA PHE A 92 22.27 -15.34 -7.50
C PHE A 92 22.27 -15.57 -9.02
N GLY A 93 21.93 -16.79 -9.44
CA GLY A 93 21.92 -17.20 -10.84
C GLY A 93 20.93 -16.38 -11.67
N ARG A 94 21.19 -16.27 -12.97
CA ARG A 94 20.24 -15.66 -13.92
C ARG A 94 19.40 -16.80 -14.51
N ASP A 95 18.10 -16.81 -14.25
CA ASP A 95 17.21 -17.87 -14.76
C ASP A 95 17.03 -17.80 -16.27
N GLN A 96 16.82 -16.59 -16.83
CA GLN A 96 16.68 -16.38 -18.27
C GLN A 96 17.27 -15.03 -18.71
N GLU A 97 17.72 -14.97 -19.97
CA GLU A 97 18.13 -13.70 -20.60
C GLU A 97 16.91 -12.80 -20.84
N PHE A 98 17.12 -11.49 -20.81
CA PHE A 98 16.05 -10.53 -21.04
C PHE A 98 15.68 -10.49 -22.53
N VAL A 99 14.44 -10.87 -22.86
CA VAL A 99 13.94 -10.90 -24.23
C VAL A 99 12.74 -9.96 -24.40
N TRP A 100 12.85 -9.01 -25.31
CA TRP A 100 11.81 -8.01 -25.60
C TRP A 100 10.46 -8.63 -26.03
N SER A 101 10.48 -9.72 -26.79
CA SER A 101 9.26 -10.41 -27.22
C SER A 101 8.49 -11.00 -26.04
N VAL A 102 9.19 -11.56 -25.05
CA VAL A 102 8.59 -12.09 -23.82
C VAL A 102 8.00 -10.96 -22.98
N LEU A 103 8.70 -9.83 -22.87
CA LEU A 103 8.20 -8.63 -22.18
C LEU A 103 6.88 -8.16 -22.79
N PHE A 104 6.83 -7.97 -24.11
CA PHE A 104 5.62 -7.47 -24.77
C PHE A 104 4.45 -8.46 -24.71
N ALA A 105 4.73 -9.76 -24.89
CA ALA A 105 3.72 -10.80 -24.77
C ALA A 105 3.13 -10.87 -23.34
N THR A 106 3.99 -10.78 -22.32
CA THR A 106 3.57 -10.80 -20.91
C THR A 106 2.83 -9.51 -20.55
N PHE A 107 3.31 -8.36 -21.01
CA PHE A 107 2.65 -7.07 -20.83
C PHE A 107 1.23 -7.09 -21.40
N ARG A 108 1.05 -7.60 -22.63
CA ARG A 108 -0.27 -7.71 -23.26
C ARG A 108 -1.23 -8.61 -22.47
N ARG A 109 -0.73 -9.68 -21.84
CA ARG A 109 -1.54 -10.56 -20.95
C ARG A 109 -1.92 -9.87 -19.64
N ALA A 110 -1.02 -9.08 -19.07
CA ALA A 110 -1.23 -8.36 -17.81
C ALA A 110 -1.94 -7.01 -17.98
N PHE A 111 -2.05 -6.50 -19.21
CA PHE A 111 -2.54 -5.16 -19.53
C PHE A 111 -3.90 -4.87 -18.88
N LEU A 112 -4.86 -5.79 -18.99
CA LEU A 112 -6.19 -5.62 -18.42
C LEU A 112 -6.18 -5.51 -16.89
N SER A 113 -5.35 -6.31 -16.21
CA SER A 113 -5.18 -6.23 -14.76
C SER A 113 -4.51 -4.92 -14.34
N LEU A 114 -3.57 -4.42 -15.15
CA LEU A 114 -2.85 -3.16 -14.93
C LEU A 114 -3.75 -1.92 -15.10
N LEU A 115 -4.89 -2.06 -15.77
CA LEU A 115 -5.88 -0.98 -15.83
C LEU A 115 -6.55 -0.72 -14.47
N THR A 116 -6.53 -1.67 -13.52
CA THR A 116 -7.22 -1.50 -12.23
C THR A 116 -6.65 -0.31 -11.42
N PRO A 117 -5.33 -0.20 -11.16
CA PRO A 117 -4.77 1.00 -10.54
C PRO A 117 -5.02 2.28 -11.35
N LEU A 118 -5.02 2.19 -12.68
CA LEU A 118 -5.23 3.33 -13.57
C LEU A 118 -6.68 3.86 -13.49
N ILE A 119 -7.66 2.96 -13.36
CA ILE A 119 -9.07 3.32 -13.15
C ILE A 119 -9.24 4.04 -11.81
N ILE A 120 -8.61 3.52 -10.75
CA ILE A 120 -8.71 4.13 -9.41
C ILE A 120 -8.03 5.49 -9.39
N VAL A 121 -6.74 5.54 -9.71
CA VAL A 121 -5.93 6.75 -9.61
C VAL A 121 -6.36 7.75 -10.68
N GLY A 122 -6.52 7.32 -11.93
CA GLY A 122 -6.98 8.19 -13.02
C GLY A 122 -8.38 8.73 -12.79
N GLY A 123 -9.31 7.92 -12.27
CA GLY A 123 -10.67 8.34 -11.94
C GLY A 123 -10.73 9.40 -10.84
N ILE A 124 -9.95 9.21 -9.77
CA ILE A 124 -9.88 10.16 -8.64
C ILE A 124 -9.17 11.45 -9.07
N LEU A 125 -8.03 11.36 -9.76
CA LEU A 125 -7.22 12.53 -10.13
C LEU A 125 -7.86 13.38 -11.22
N SER A 126 -8.64 12.78 -12.13
CA SER A 126 -9.43 13.52 -13.12
C SER A 126 -10.66 14.20 -12.53
N GLY A 127 -11.02 13.90 -11.27
CA GLY A 127 -12.24 14.38 -10.63
C GLY A 127 -13.51 13.70 -11.17
N ALA A 128 -13.38 12.69 -12.02
CA ALA A 128 -14.52 11.94 -12.56
C ALA A 128 -15.21 11.08 -11.50
N PHE A 129 -14.44 10.59 -10.52
CA PHE A 129 -14.95 9.75 -9.43
C PHE A 129 -14.46 10.25 -8.07
N THR A 130 -15.33 10.14 -7.08
CA THR A 130 -14.96 10.15 -5.67
C THR A 130 -14.24 8.84 -5.29
N PRO A 131 -13.53 8.80 -4.14
CA PRO A 131 -12.83 7.59 -3.70
C PRO A 131 -13.75 6.37 -3.54
N THR A 132 -15.00 6.57 -3.12
CA THR A 132 -16.01 5.52 -2.99
C THR A 132 -16.48 5.01 -4.35
N GLU A 133 -16.74 5.91 -5.30
CA GLU A 133 -17.12 5.55 -6.68
C GLU A 133 -15.99 4.83 -7.42
N ALA A 134 -14.74 5.28 -7.23
CA ALA A 134 -13.56 4.63 -7.79
C ALA A 134 -13.37 3.21 -7.25
N ALA A 135 -13.66 2.97 -5.95
CA ALA A 135 -13.65 1.64 -5.38
C ALA A 135 -14.71 0.73 -6.01
N VAL A 136 -15.93 1.24 -6.21
CA VAL A 136 -17.01 0.48 -6.90
C VAL A 136 -16.61 0.15 -8.34
N ALA A 137 -16.07 1.11 -9.09
CA ALA A 137 -15.61 0.90 -10.45
C ALA A 137 -14.49 -0.14 -10.53
N ALA A 138 -13.52 -0.09 -9.61
CA ALA A 138 -12.43 -1.07 -9.53
C ALA A 138 -12.94 -2.48 -9.17
N CYS A 139 -13.87 -2.60 -8.23
CA CYS A 139 -14.50 -3.87 -7.88
C CYS A 139 -15.29 -4.46 -9.06
N ALA A 140 -16.08 -3.63 -9.75
CA ALA A 140 -16.81 -4.05 -10.94
C ALA A 140 -15.85 -4.53 -12.05
N TRP A 141 -14.76 -3.81 -12.28
CA TRP A 141 -13.72 -4.19 -13.24
C TRP A 141 -13.03 -5.50 -12.85
N ALA A 142 -12.66 -5.67 -11.58
CA ALA A 142 -12.05 -6.90 -11.07
C ALA A 142 -12.99 -8.11 -11.19
N LEU A 143 -14.29 -7.94 -10.91
CA LEU A 143 -15.30 -8.96 -11.08
C LEU A 143 -15.47 -9.35 -12.56
N PHE A 144 -15.54 -8.35 -13.46
CA PHE A 144 -15.59 -8.57 -14.90
C PHE A 144 -14.39 -9.41 -15.38
N LEU A 145 -13.18 -9.04 -14.96
CA LEU A 145 -11.96 -9.79 -15.31
C LEU A 145 -11.97 -11.20 -14.73
N GLY A 146 -12.37 -11.37 -13.47
CA GLY A 146 -12.39 -12.67 -12.79
C GLY A 146 -13.44 -13.64 -13.35
N LEU A 147 -14.61 -13.13 -13.74
CA LEU A 147 -15.73 -13.96 -14.23
C LEU A 147 -15.65 -14.22 -15.74
N ILE A 148 -15.40 -13.19 -16.54
CA ILE A 148 -15.57 -13.26 -18.00
C ILE A 148 -14.23 -13.51 -18.71
N VAL A 149 -13.20 -12.73 -18.37
CA VAL A 149 -11.91 -12.74 -19.09
C VAL A 149 -11.03 -13.91 -18.66
N TYR A 150 -10.69 -13.97 -17.37
CA TYR A 150 -9.80 -15.01 -16.83
C TYR A 150 -10.55 -16.26 -16.38
N ARG A 151 -11.86 -16.15 -16.11
CA ARG A 151 -12.73 -17.24 -15.63
C ARG A 151 -12.14 -17.97 -14.41
N THR A 152 -11.45 -17.21 -13.54
CA THR A 152 -10.77 -17.73 -12.34
C THR A 152 -11.66 -17.67 -11.10
N LEU A 153 -12.74 -16.88 -11.14
CA LEU A 153 -13.62 -16.63 -10.01
C LEU A 153 -14.81 -17.59 -10.02
N THR A 154 -14.79 -18.58 -9.14
CA THR A 154 -15.93 -19.47 -8.87
C THR A 154 -16.74 -18.95 -7.68
N LEU A 155 -18.01 -19.35 -7.54
CA LEU A 155 -18.85 -18.94 -6.41
C LEU A 155 -18.20 -19.19 -5.02
N PRO A 156 -17.56 -20.35 -4.76
CA PRO A 156 -16.85 -20.57 -3.50
C PRO A 156 -15.67 -19.61 -3.29
N ARG A 157 -14.93 -19.28 -4.36
CA ARG A 157 -13.82 -18.31 -4.29
C ARG A 157 -14.34 -16.90 -4.05
N PHE A 158 -15.43 -16.51 -4.69
CA PHE A 158 -16.06 -15.21 -4.47
C PHE A 158 -16.51 -15.05 -3.00
N LEU A 159 -17.16 -16.06 -2.43
CA LEU A 159 -17.55 -16.04 -1.02
C LEU A 159 -16.33 -15.95 -0.10
N ARG A 160 -15.29 -16.73 -0.36
CA ARG A 160 -14.05 -16.69 0.43
C ARG A 160 -13.40 -15.30 0.41
N VAL A 161 -13.20 -14.72 -0.78
CA VAL A 161 -12.60 -13.38 -0.92
C VAL A 161 -13.49 -12.30 -0.27
N SER A 162 -14.81 -12.48 -0.28
CA SER A 162 -15.73 -11.57 0.42
C SER A 162 -15.55 -11.64 1.93
N PHE A 163 -15.43 -12.85 2.50
CA PHE A 163 -15.14 -13.01 3.94
C PHE A 163 -13.79 -12.43 4.33
N ASP A 164 -12.74 -12.69 3.54
CA ASP A 164 -11.40 -12.13 3.77
C ASP A 164 -11.44 -10.58 3.76
N THR A 165 -12.24 -10.00 2.86
CA THR A 165 -12.47 -8.55 2.77
C THR A 165 -13.22 -8.02 3.99
N ILE A 166 -14.27 -8.72 4.43
CA ILE A 166 -15.06 -8.36 5.62
C ILE A 166 -14.18 -8.39 6.87
N GLU A 167 -13.36 -9.42 7.06
CA GLU A 167 -12.46 -9.55 8.20
C GLU A 167 -11.48 -8.37 8.26
N THR A 168 -10.80 -8.10 7.14
CA THR A 168 -9.83 -6.99 7.04
C THR A 168 -10.50 -5.64 7.32
N THR A 169 -11.71 -5.43 6.77
CA THR A 169 -12.47 -4.19 6.95
C THR A 169 -12.97 -4.03 8.38
N ALA A 170 -13.45 -5.10 9.00
CA ALA A 170 -13.96 -5.08 10.38
C ALA A 170 -12.87 -4.72 11.38
N VAL A 171 -11.69 -5.33 11.25
CA VAL A 171 -10.52 -5.00 12.10
C VAL A 171 -10.18 -3.52 11.97
N VAL A 172 -10.12 -3.02 10.74
CA VAL A 172 -9.79 -1.62 10.46
C VAL A 172 -10.83 -0.66 11.02
N LEU A 173 -12.11 -0.89 10.77
CA LEU A 173 -13.19 -0.03 11.27
C LEU A 173 -13.27 -0.05 12.80
N PHE A 174 -12.96 -1.18 13.43
CA PHE A 174 -12.89 -1.28 14.88
C PHE A 174 -11.76 -0.40 15.45
N VAL A 175 -10.56 -0.44 14.85
CA VAL A 175 -9.45 0.44 15.23
C VAL A 175 -9.82 1.91 15.04
N VAL A 176 -10.44 2.25 13.91
CA VAL A 176 -10.90 3.63 13.64
C VAL A 176 -11.93 4.09 14.65
N GLY A 177 -12.89 3.23 15.03
CA GLY A 177 -13.90 3.54 16.05
C GLY A 177 -13.28 3.83 17.42
N ALA A 178 -12.38 2.95 17.88
CA ALA A 178 -11.66 3.14 19.14
C ALA A 178 -10.79 4.42 19.12
N ALA A 179 -10.07 4.65 18.02
CA ALA A 179 -9.24 5.84 17.83
C ALA A 179 -10.08 7.13 17.80
N SER A 180 -11.29 7.09 17.25
CA SER A 180 -12.19 8.25 17.18
C SER A 180 -12.68 8.66 18.57
N ILE A 181 -13.00 7.69 19.44
CA ILE A 181 -13.37 7.96 20.84
C ILE A 181 -12.19 8.58 21.57
N PHE A 182 -10.99 8.00 21.41
CA PHE A 182 -9.77 8.54 22.02
C PHE A 182 -9.45 9.97 21.54
N ALA A 183 -9.54 10.21 20.23
CA ALA A 183 -9.37 11.54 19.64
C ALA A 183 -10.37 12.54 20.22
N TRP A 184 -11.64 12.17 20.35
CA TRP A 184 -12.67 13.02 20.96
C TRP A 184 -12.37 13.35 22.43
N ILE A 185 -11.88 12.39 23.22
CA ILE A 185 -11.45 12.63 24.61
C ILE A 185 -10.30 13.63 24.67
N LEU A 186 -9.27 13.46 23.82
CA LEU A 186 -8.13 14.37 23.77
C LEU A 186 -8.54 15.79 23.40
N THR A 187 -9.37 15.94 22.36
CA THR A 187 -9.89 17.24 21.92
C THR A 187 -10.77 17.89 22.99
N SER A 188 -11.62 17.11 23.67
CA SER A 188 -12.48 17.62 24.75
C SER A 188 -11.67 18.12 25.94
N ASN A 189 -10.52 17.49 26.23
CA ASN A 189 -9.58 17.92 27.27
C ASN A 189 -8.58 18.98 26.79
N ARG A 190 -8.68 19.44 25.54
CA ARG A 190 -7.77 20.42 24.92
C ARG A 190 -6.30 20.01 24.95
N VAL A 191 -6.05 18.70 24.93
CA VAL A 191 -4.68 18.16 24.95
C VAL A 191 -3.89 18.58 23.69
N PRO A 192 -4.47 18.55 22.47
CA PRO A 192 -3.77 19.03 21.27
C PRO A 192 -3.31 20.50 21.38
N GLU A 193 -4.14 21.38 21.93
CA GLU A 193 -3.83 22.80 22.11
C GLU A 193 -2.72 23.01 23.15
N GLN A 194 -2.77 22.28 24.27
CA GLN A 194 -1.71 22.32 25.28
C GLN A 194 -0.38 21.81 24.72
N PHE A 195 -0.42 20.74 23.94
CA PHE A 195 0.77 20.19 23.29
C PHE A 195 1.35 21.16 22.24
N ALA A 196 0.50 21.78 21.43
CA ALA A 196 0.92 22.80 20.47
C ALA A 196 1.56 24.02 21.16
N ALA A 197 0.98 24.49 22.26
CA ALA A 197 1.55 25.57 23.05
C ALA A 197 2.92 25.21 23.65
N GLY A 198 3.09 23.95 24.12
CA GLY A 198 4.37 23.45 24.61
C GLY A 198 5.45 23.41 23.52
N LEU A 199 5.10 23.00 22.31
CA LEU A 199 6.04 23.03 21.17
C LEU A 199 6.41 24.46 20.77
N LEU A 200 5.43 25.36 20.71
CA LEU A 200 5.67 26.77 20.37
C LEU A 200 6.51 27.49 21.43
N ALA A 201 6.44 27.10 22.70
CA ALA A 201 7.33 27.61 23.75
C ALA A 201 8.81 27.26 23.51
N ILE A 202 9.10 26.21 22.73
CA ILE A 202 10.47 25.81 22.38
C ILE A 202 10.94 26.54 21.12
N SER A 203 10.10 26.62 20.08
CA SER A 203 10.45 27.29 18.83
C SER A 203 9.24 27.66 17.98
N ASP A 204 9.31 28.84 17.35
CA ASP A 204 8.31 29.31 16.39
C ASP A 204 8.66 28.96 14.93
N ARG A 205 9.85 28.38 14.69
CA ARG A 205 10.30 28.08 13.32
C ARG A 205 9.64 26.79 12.82
N PRO A 206 8.87 26.81 11.71
CA PRO A 206 8.11 25.64 11.22
C PRO A 206 8.97 24.39 11.04
N TRP A 207 10.19 24.55 10.51
CA TRP A 207 11.13 23.44 10.29
C TRP A 207 11.61 22.78 11.59
N LEU A 208 11.82 23.56 12.66
CA LEU A 208 12.24 23.03 13.95
C LEU A 208 11.09 22.28 14.65
N ILE A 209 9.87 22.81 14.55
CA ILE A 209 8.67 22.14 15.07
C ILE A 209 8.46 20.80 14.34
N LEU A 210 8.53 20.79 13.00
CA LEU A 210 8.40 19.56 12.22
C LEU A 210 9.49 18.54 12.57
N LEU A 211 10.73 18.99 12.78
CA LEU A 211 11.83 18.12 13.22
C LEU A 211 11.54 17.52 14.61
N LEU A 212 11.12 18.34 15.58
CA LEU A 212 10.76 17.89 16.93
C LEU A 212 9.63 16.86 16.91
N ILE A 213 8.57 17.11 16.12
CA ILE A 213 7.47 16.16 15.95
C ILE A 213 8.00 14.84 15.38
N ASN A 214 8.82 14.87 14.33
CA ASN A 214 9.41 13.64 13.77
C ASN A 214 10.29 12.91 14.79
N LEU A 215 11.04 13.63 15.61
CA LEU A 215 11.92 13.04 16.62
C LEU A 215 11.12 12.37 17.75
N ILE A 216 10.03 12.99 18.19
CA ILE A 216 9.08 12.40 19.14
C ILE A 216 8.45 11.14 18.53
N LEU A 217 7.97 11.21 17.28
CA LEU A 217 7.39 10.06 16.58
C LEU A 217 8.39 8.93 16.30
N LEU A 218 9.69 9.22 16.19
CA LEU A 218 10.73 8.21 15.99
C LEU A 218 11.11 7.47 17.29
N LEU A 219 10.97 8.14 18.43
CA LEU A 219 11.29 7.58 19.75
C LEU A 219 10.16 6.75 20.36
N VAL A 220 8.92 6.98 19.90
CA VAL A 220 7.71 6.25 20.32
C VAL A 220 7.46 5.07 19.38
#